data_AF-A0AA39WUB8-F1
#
_entry.id   AF-A0AA39WUB8-F1
#
_cell.length_a   1.000
_cell.length_b   1.000
_cell.length_c   1.000
_cell.angle_alpha   90.00
_cell.angle_beta   90.00
_cell.angle_gamma   90.00
#
_symmetry.space_group_name_H-M   'P 1'
#
loop_
_entity.id
_entity.type
_entity.pdbx_description
1 polymer ?
#
loop_
_entity_poly.entity_id
_entity_poly.type
_entity_poly.pdbx_seq_one_letter_code
_entity_poly.pdbx_strand_id
1 'polypeptide(L)'
;MMQLTKTLLKQHFDLKVELPHDRLCPPVPNRHNYILWLKDLMDTTSYAPPGRKLCGLDVGTGASCIYPLLGTAQRPWCFVATDIDAKSLSYAQKNIELNQLSDRIRLIKRESPSDPLVPLDDIGVESIDFVMMNPPFYTSEDEMLSSAKKKERPPHSACTGAPVEMVCDGGEVAYVGRMVRESLVLRERVQWYTTMLGKVTSLDALVEQLRENGIDNYAVTEFVQGNKTRRWALGWSFGAMRPEEQVARGMTPAPYRKILPPVVSMELLKLGPDKLLVEPVMKKINELVGKLELISWTWEGSAQRGVGRARENVWSRAWRRKKAKEKTEGKTSATFSAPNCHDKVVKEEQCRFGFVIEITIKQWGSKVLLRWVEGHDQALFESFGGFLQRELKECAV
;
A
#
# COMPACT_ATOMS: atom_id res chain seq x y z
N MET A 1 20.33 15.38 19.44
CA MET A 1 19.36 14.62 18.61
C MET A 1 17.96 14.57 19.24
N MET A 2 17.82 14.17 20.50
CA MET A 2 16.51 14.13 21.19
C MET A 2 15.78 15.48 21.21
N GLN A 3 16.46 16.59 21.55
CA GLN A 3 15.81 17.91 21.54
C GLN A 3 15.32 18.32 20.15
N LEU A 4 16.11 18.10 19.11
CA LEU A 4 15.67 18.34 17.72
C LEU A 4 14.42 17.53 17.37
N THR A 5 14.37 16.24 17.76
CA THR A 5 13.20 15.38 17.53
C THR A 5 11.96 15.92 18.24
N LYS A 6 12.09 16.30 19.52
CA LYS A 6 11.01 16.91 20.30
C LYS A 6 10.53 18.23 19.67
N THR A 7 11.46 19.11 19.28
CA THR A 7 11.15 20.40 18.66
C THR A 7 10.41 20.20 17.33
N LEU A 8 10.90 19.31 16.45
CA LEU A 8 10.26 19.05 15.16
C LEU A 8 8.84 18.48 15.34
N LEU A 9 8.66 17.53 16.28
CA LEU A 9 7.35 16.97 16.57
C LEU A 9 6.37 18.01 17.08
N LYS A 10 6.83 18.86 18.01
CA LYS A 10 5.99 19.92 18.56
C LYS A 10 5.65 20.99 17.52
N GLN A 11 6.64 21.44 16.75
CA GLN A 11 6.47 22.55 15.82
C GLN A 11 5.64 22.17 14.58
N HIS A 12 5.78 20.96 14.06
CA HIS A 12 5.15 20.57 12.79
C HIS A 12 3.93 19.66 12.94
N PHE A 13 3.77 18.99 14.08
CA PHE A 13 2.68 18.03 14.30
C PHE A 13 1.91 18.27 15.60
N ASP A 14 2.27 19.32 16.36
CA ASP A 14 1.76 19.61 17.70
C ASP A 14 1.98 18.50 18.75
N LEU A 15 2.86 17.54 18.45
CA LEU A 15 3.11 16.36 19.29
C LEU A 15 4.18 16.63 20.36
N LYS A 16 3.90 16.25 21.60
CA LYS A 16 4.85 16.28 22.72
C LYS A 16 5.33 14.87 23.01
N VAL A 17 6.65 14.66 23.08
CA VAL A 17 7.21 13.35 23.42
C VAL A 17 8.32 13.44 24.47
N GLU A 18 8.35 12.42 25.30
CA GLU A 18 9.44 12.07 26.20
C GLU A 18 10.10 10.77 25.74
N LEU A 19 11.42 10.72 25.87
CA LEU A 19 12.23 9.59 25.43
C LEU A 19 13.25 9.29 26.52
N PRO A 20 13.53 8.02 26.82
CA PRO A 20 14.64 7.67 27.69
C PRO A 20 15.98 7.86 26.96
N HIS A 21 17.06 7.98 27.72
CA HIS A 21 18.40 8.22 27.15
C HIS A 21 19.04 6.96 26.53
N ASP A 22 18.50 5.78 26.83
CA ASP A 22 19.01 4.44 26.48
C ASP A 22 18.06 3.65 25.55
N ARG A 23 17.19 4.34 24.82
CA ARG A 23 16.41 3.76 23.70
C ARG A 23 16.58 4.60 22.45
N LEU A 24 16.14 4.05 21.33
CA LEU A 24 16.25 4.71 20.04
C LEU A 24 15.48 6.03 20.00
N CYS A 25 16.18 7.13 19.72
CA CYS A 25 15.54 8.40 19.38
C CYS A 25 15.28 8.45 17.85
N PRO A 26 14.01 8.50 17.39
CA PRO A 26 13.70 8.37 15.98
C PRO A 26 13.95 9.68 15.20
N PRO A 27 14.66 9.65 14.04
CA PRO A 27 14.76 10.81 13.18
C PRO A 27 13.43 11.06 12.45
N VAL A 28 12.71 12.14 12.84
CA VAL A 28 11.35 12.45 12.38
C VAL A 28 11.15 12.37 10.85
N PRO A 29 12.02 12.96 10.00
CA PRO A 29 11.76 12.99 8.55
C PRO A 29 11.65 11.59 7.91
N ASN A 30 12.50 10.65 8.34
CA ASN A 30 12.45 9.29 7.81
C ASN A 30 11.20 8.53 8.27
N ARG A 31 10.77 8.74 9.53
CA ARG A 31 9.53 8.15 10.05
C ARG A 31 8.31 8.73 9.36
N HIS A 32 8.33 10.03 9.09
CA HIS A 32 7.24 10.72 8.39
C HIS A 32 7.13 10.25 6.94
N ASN A 33 8.23 10.04 6.21
CA ASN A 33 8.19 9.47 4.87
C ASN A 33 7.44 8.13 4.81
N TYR A 34 7.61 7.28 5.83
CA TYR A 34 6.88 6.01 5.88
C TYR A 34 5.37 6.25 6.06
N ILE A 35 4.97 7.17 6.95
CA ILE A 35 3.55 7.56 7.11
C ILE A 35 2.99 8.18 5.83
N LEU A 36 3.76 9.00 5.10
CA LEU A 36 3.33 9.57 3.82
C LEU A 36 3.09 8.50 2.77
N TRP A 37 4.05 7.58 2.60
CA TRP A 37 3.88 6.46 1.67
C TRP A 37 2.70 5.57 2.05
N LEU A 38 2.50 5.32 3.35
CA LEU A 38 1.37 4.53 3.83
C LEU A 38 0.02 5.24 3.57
N LYS A 39 -0.05 6.57 3.72
CA LYS A 39 -1.24 7.34 3.33
C LYS A 39 -1.55 7.14 1.84
N ASP A 40 -0.56 7.31 0.97
CA ASP A 40 -0.75 7.15 -0.48
C ASP A 40 -1.11 5.70 -0.84
N LEU A 41 -0.52 4.72 -0.17
CA LEU A 41 -0.84 3.29 -0.33
C LEU A 41 -2.31 3.03 0.01
N MET A 42 -2.78 3.50 1.16
CA MET A 42 -4.14 3.24 1.62
C MET A 42 -5.20 4.08 0.92
N ASP A 43 -4.85 5.29 0.48
CA ASP A 43 -5.72 6.21 -0.26
C ASP A 43 -5.92 5.74 -1.72
N THR A 44 -4.96 5.00 -2.29
CA THR A 44 -5.02 4.54 -3.69
C THR A 44 -5.38 3.06 -3.85
N THR A 45 -5.50 2.32 -2.74
CA THR A 45 -5.89 0.89 -2.72
C THR A 45 -7.36 0.68 -2.36
N SER A 46 -8.25 1.54 -2.83
CA SER A 46 -9.70 1.37 -2.68
C SER A 46 -10.44 2.15 -3.77
N TYR A 47 -11.73 1.89 -3.96
CA TYR A 47 -12.60 2.79 -4.75
C TYR A 47 -13.09 3.99 -3.94
N ALA A 48 -12.88 4.00 -2.63
CA ALA A 48 -13.31 5.07 -1.76
C ALA A 48 -12.38 6.30 -1.89
N PRO A 49 -12.88 7.50 -1.57
CA PRO A 49 -12.04 8.70 -1.52
C PRO A 49 -10.88 8.57 -0.52
N PRO A 50 -9.77 9.30 -0.75
CA PRO A 50 -8.66 9.42 0.19
C PRO A 50 -9.09 9.89 1.59
N GLY A 51 -8.30 9.56 2.61
CA GLY A 51 -8.51 10.06 3.98
C GLY A 51 -9.50 9.24 4.80
N ARG A 52 -9.70 7.96 4.45
CA ARG A 52 -10.54 7.03 5.21
C ARG A 52 -10.13 6.96 6.69
N LYS A 53 -11.11 6.62 7.54
CA LYS A 53 -10.85 6.15 8.90
C LYS A 53 -10.32 4.73 8.81
N LEU A 54 -9.13 4.49 9.33
CA LEU A 54 -8.42 3.21 9.22
C LEU A 54 -7.90 2.79 10.60
N CYS A 55 -7.76 1.49 10.84
CA CYS A 55 -7.04 0.98 11.99
C CYS A 55 -5.79 0.23 11.56
N GLY A 56 -4.66 0.59 12.17
CA GLY A 56 -3.37 0.01 11.90
C GLY A 56 -2.80 -0.77 13.08
N LEU A 57 -1.82 -1.63 12.81
CA LEU A 57 -0.93 -2.22 13.81
C LEU A 57 0.49 -1.71 13.60
N ASP A 58 1.10 -1.16 14.66
CA ASP A 58 2.53 -0.86 14.72
C ASP A 58 3.27 -1.95 15.51
N VAL A 59 4.21 -2.64 14.86
CA VAL A 59 5.00 -3.73 15.45
C VAL A 59 6.37 -3.21 15.89
N GLY A 60 6.61 -3.22 17.20
CA GLY A 60 7.82 -2.64 17.80
C GLY A 60 7.76 -1.12 17.83
N THR A 61 6.75 -0.56 18.50
CA THR A 61 6.46 0.87 18.50
C THR A 61 7.55 1.73 19.18
N GLY A 62 8.34 1.10 20.04
CA GLY A 62 9.43 1.70 20.80
C GLY A 62 8.96 2.77 21.79
N ALA A 63 9.91 3.30 22.57
CA ALA A 63 9.63 4.33 23.57
C ALA A 63 8.91 5.57 23.02
N SER A 64 9.14 5.88 21.74
CA SER A 64 8.60 7.06 21.08
C SER A 64 7.12 6.97 20.70
N CYS A 65 6.60 5.76 20.44
CA CYS A 65 5.29 5.57 19.80
C CYS A 65 5.13 6.40 18.50
N ILE A 66 6.24 6.62 17.77
CA ILE A 66 6.33 7.69 16.77
C ILE A 66 5.36 7.51 15.60
N TYR A 67 5.15 6.28 15.15
CA TYR A 67 4.29 6.00 14.00
C TYR A 67 2.80 6.19 14.34
N PRO A 68 2.27 5.59 15.43
CA PRO A 68 0.93 5.88 15.90
C PRO A 68 0.67 7.37 16.07
N LEU A 69 1.56 8.08 16.78
CA LEU A 69 1.40 9.53 17.03
C LEU A 69 1.36 10.35 15.73
N LEU A 70 2.31 10.13 14.82
CA LEU A 70 2.34 10.83 13.53
C LEU A 70 1.13 10.51 12.66
N GLY A 71 0.69 9.24 12.64
CA GLY A 71 -0.48 8.80 11.90
C GLY A 71 -1.76 9.45 12.43
N THR A 72 -1.98 9.41 13.75
CA THR A 72 -3.19 9.96 14.38
C THR A 72 -3.28 11.48 14.29
N ALA A 73 -2.14 12.18 14.26
CA ALA A 73 -2.07 13.63 14.09
C ALA A 73 -2.47 14.09 12.68
N GLN A 74 -2.36 13.23 11.66
CA GLN A 74 -2.54 13.59 10.26
C GLN A 74 -3.77 12.99 9.59
N ARG A 75 -4.36 11.95 10.20
CA ARG A 75 -5.47 11.16 9.66
C ARG A 75 -6.38 10.69 10.79
N PRO A 76 -7.65 10.38 10.53
CA PRO A 76 -8.57 9.82 11.52
C PRO A 76 -8.33 8.30 11.72
N TRP A 77 -7.07 7.92 11.95
CA TRP A 77 -6.64 6.54 12.18
C TRP A 77 -6.74 6.08 13.65
N CYS A 78 -6.91 4.79 13.90
CA CYS A 78 -6.59 4.17 15.17
C CYS A 78 -5.38 3.25 15.03
N PHE A 79 -4.74 2.97 16.14
CA PHE A 79 -3.59 2.07 16.20
C PHE A 79 -3.74 1.09 17.34
N VAL A 80 -3.42 -0.16 17.04
CA VAL A 80 -2.84 -1.08 18.01
C VAL A 80 -1.33 -0.92 17.89
N ALA A 81 -0.63 -0.82 19.00
CA ALA A 81 0.82 -0.69 19.00
C ALA A 81 1.42 -1.70 19.98
N THR A 82 2.38 -2.48 19.49
CA THR A 82 2.98 -3.59 20.24
C THR A 82 4.44 -3.33 20.50
N ASP A 83 4.92 -3.82 21.64
CA ASP A 83 6.34 -3.86 21.95
C ASP A 83 6.61 -4.97 22.99
N ILE A 84 7.85 -5.44 23.04
CA ILE A 84 8.31 -6.42 24.04
C ILE A 84 9.01 -5.73 25.23
N ASP A 85 9.62 -4.56 24.99
CA ASP A 85 10.38 -3.86 26.02
C ASP A 85 9.44 -3.04 26.92
N ALA A 86 9.33 -3.47 28.18
CA ALA A 86 8.46 -2.83 29.17
C ALA A 86 8.79 -1.34 29.39
N LYS A 87 10.08 -0.96 29.27
CA LYS A 87 10.50 0.44 29.40
C LYS A 87 10.01 1.26 28.21
N SER A 88 10.17 0.77 26.98
CA SER A 88 9.60 1.37 25.78
C SER A 88 8.08 1.53 25.90
N LEU A 89 7.36 0.51 26.36
CA LEU A 89 5.91 0.62 26.58
C LEU A 89 5.53 1.69 27.60
N SER A 90 6.28 1.82 28.71
CA SER A 90 6.00 2.85 29.72
C SER A 90 6.14 4.27 29.15
N TYR A 91 7.15 4.52 28.31
CA TYR A 91 7.33 5.81 27.65
C TYR A 91 6.33 6.03 26.52
N ALA A 92 6.00 4.99 25.76
CA ALA A 92 4.97 5.05 24.73
C ALA A 92 3.61 5.42 25.35
N GLN A 93 3.24 4.80 26.47
CA GLN A 93 2.00 5.08 27.20
C GLN A 93 1.97 6.54 27.66
N LYS A 94 3.06 7.01 28.28
CA LYS A 94 3.20 8.43 28.68
C LYS A 94 3.04 9.37 27.49
N ASN A 95 3.64 9.04 26.34
CA ASN A 95 3.54 9.86 25.14
C ASN A 95 2.13 9.89 24.54
N ILE A 96 1.40 8.78 24.60
CA ILE A 96 0.00 8.72 24.17
C ILE A 96 -0.87 9.63 25.05
N GLU A 97 -0.70 9.54 26.37
CA GLU A 97 -1.44 10.35 27.35
C GLU A 97 -1.13 11.85 27.23
N LEU A 98 0.16 12.21 27.07
CA LEU A 98 0.60 13.60 26.88
C LEU A 98 -0.05 14.28 25.67
N ASN A 99 -0.47 13.50 24.67
CA ASN A 99 -1.12 13.99 23.46
C ASN A 99 -2.62 13.70 23.42
N GLN A 100 -3.22 13.17 24.51
CA GLN A 100 -4.65 12.84 24.60
C GLN A 100 -5.12 11.87 23.51
N LEU A 101 -4.32 10.84 23.22
CA LEU A 101 -4.58 9.87 22.13
C LEU A 101 -4.97 8.48 22.63
N SER A 102 -5.28 8.31 23.92
CA SER A 102 -5.61 7.00 24.52
C SER A 102 -6.83 6.33 23.89
N ASP A 103 -7.79 7.12 23.38
CA ASP A 103 -8.99 6.60 22.68
C ASP A 103 -8.68 6.09 21.27
N ARG A 104 -7.48 6.39 20.74
CA ARG A 104 -7.07 6.08 19.37
C ARG A 104 -5.85 5.18 19.29
N ILE A 105 -5.09 5.01 20.37
CA ILE A 105 -3.88 4.19 20.40
C ILE A 105 -3.95 3.24 21.58
N ARG A 106 -4.06 1.94 21.30
CA ARG A 106 -4.04 0.85 22.29
C ARG A 106 -2.67 0.19 22.31
N LEU A 107 -1.97 0.27 23.46
CA LEU A 107 -0.71 -0.44 23.67
C LEU A 107 -0.93 -1.87 24.14
N ILE A 108 -0.12 -2.79 23.62
CA ILE A 108 -0.17 -4.22 23.96
C ILE A 108 1.25 -4.73 24.15
N LYS A 109 1.52 -5.26 25.35
CA LYS A 109 2.81 -5.90 25.67
C LYS A 109 2.87 -7.28 25.03
N ARG A 110 4.02 -7.60 24.44
CA ARG A 110 4.41 -8.96 24.07
C ARG A 110 5.38 -9.49 25.13
N GLU A 111 5.30 -10.76 25.45
CA GLU A 111 6.09 -11.38 26.52
C GLU A 111 7.31 -12.09 25.95
N SER A 112 7.24 -12.56 24.71
CA SER A 112 8.29 -13.32 24.06
C SER A 112 8.59 -12.83 22.65
N PRO A 113 9.86 -12.88 22.19
CA PRO A 113 10.18 -12.66 20.78
C PRO A 113 9.51 -13.68 19.85
N SER A 114 9.04 -14.81 20.38
CA SER A 114 8.30 -15.83 19.61
C SER A 114 6.80 -15.55 19.49
N ASP A 115 6.25 -14.62 20.27
CA ASP A 115 4.85 -14.24 20.24
C ASP A 115 4.47 -13.64 18.89
N PRO A 116 3.30 -13.94 18.28
CA PRO A 116 2.89 -13.43 16.97
C PRO A 116 3.15 -11.93 16.76
N LEU A 117 3.69 -11.56 15.59
CA LEU A 117 3.93 -10.16 15.21
C LEU A 117 2.63 -9.46 14.89
N VAL A 118 1.68 -10.19 14.30
CA VAL A 118 0.34 -9.69 13.93
C VAL A 118 -0.73 -10.43 14.75
N PRO A 119 -0.89 -10.11 16.06
CA PRO A 119 -1.66 -10.93 16.99
C PRO A 119 -3.17 -10.61 16.96
N LEU A 120 -3.81 -10.65 15.78
CA LEU A 120 -5.22 -10.26 15.64
C LEU A 120 -6.17 -11.04 16.55
N ASP A 121 -5.93 -12.34 16.72
CA ASP A 121 -6.74 -13.20 17.57
C ASP A 121 -6.56 -12.88 19.06
N ASP A 122 -5.32 -12.70 19.53
CA ASP A 122 -5.01 -12.36 20.92
C ASP A 122 -5.71 -11.07 21.37
N ILE A 123 -5.89 -10.13 20.44
CA ILE A 123 -6.39 -8.78 20.74
C ILE A 123 -7.89 -8.62 20.45
N GLY A 124 -8.53 -9.67 19.93
CA GLY A 124 -9.96 -9.73 19.62
C GLY A 124 -10.36 -8.87 18.42
N VAL A 125 -9.49 -8.77 17.40
CA VAL A 125 -9.72 -7.96 16.20
C VAL A 125 -9.89 -8.87 14.98
N GLU A 126 -11.02 -8.75 14.29
CA GLU A 126 -11.30 -9.55 13.09
C GLU A 126 -10.35 -9.20 11.94
N SER A 127 -10.21 -7.89 11.66
CA SER A 127 -9.37 -7.37 10.59
C SER A 127 -8.83 -5.97 10.89
N ILE A 128 -7.72 -5.61 10.26
CA ILE A 128 -7.12 -4.26 10.28
C ILE A 128 -6.75 -3.82 8.86
N ASP A 129 -6.62 -2.50 8.67
CA ASP A 129 -6.31 -1.94 7.36
C ASP A 129 -4.82 -2.05 7.01
N PHE A 130 -3.92 -1.93 7.99
CA PHE A 130 -2.50 -2.10 7.72
C PHE A 130 -1.70 -2.58 8.92
N VAL A 131 -0.59 -3.26 8.64
CA VAL A 131 0.51 -3.46 9.58
C VAL A 131 1.68 -2.62 9.12
N MET A 132 2.37 -1.98 10.06
CA MET A 132 3.65 -1.34 9.82
C MET A 132 4.68 -1.79 10.83
N MET A 133 5.93 -1.83 10.37
CA MET A 133 7.04 -2.33 11.17
C MET A 133 8.32 -1.62 10.77
N ASN A 134 9.13 -1.26 11.77
CA ASN A 134 10.53 -0.90 11.54
C ASN A 134 11.40 -1.93 12.30
N PRO A 135 11.85 -3.00 11.64
CA PRO A 135 12.50 -4.12 12.31
C PRO A 135 13.86 -3.70 12.90
N PRO A 136 14.34 -4.44 13.91
CA PRO A 136 15.73 -4.35 14.35
C PRO A 136 16.69 -4.64 13.18
N PHE A 137 17.77 -3.87 13.07
CA PHE A 137 18.60 -3.79 11.86
C PHE A 137 19.77 -4.78 11.79
N TYR A 138 20.22 -5.32 12.92
CA TYR A 138 21.44 -6.10 13.06
C TYR A 138 21.14 -7.57 13.38
N THR A 139 21.98 -8.48 12.89
CA THR A 139 21.90 -9.93 13.13
C THR A 139 22.52 -10.32 14.48
N SER A 140 23.40 -9.48 15.03
CA SER A 140 24.07 -9.68 16.31
C SER A 140 24.64 -8.37 16.85
N GLU A 141 24.95 -8.33 18.15
CA GLU A 141 25.69 -7.21 18.74
C GLU A 141 27.06 -7.01 18.06
N ASP A 142 27.71 -8.09 17.63
CA ASP A 142 28.98 -8.03 16.89
C ASP A 142 28.83 -7.40 15.50
N GLU A 143 27.72 -7.64 14.78
CA GLU A 143 27.43 -6.94 13.51
C GLU A 143 27.21 -5.45 13.74
N MET A 144 26.52 -5.09 14.83
CA MET A 144 26.28 -3.71 15.24
C MET A 144 27.61 -2.99 15.57
N LEU A 145 28.47 -3.62 16.37
CA LEU A 145 29.78 -3.08 16.76
C LEU A 145 30.75 -3.01 15.58
N SER A 146 30.80 -4.02 14.71
CA SER A 146 31.65 -4.03 13.51
C SER A 146 31.19 -3.01 12.47
N SER A 147 29.88 -2.81 12.29
CA SER A 147 29.30 -1.76 11.45
C SER A 147 29.59 -0.36 12.00
N ALA A 148 29.68 -0.20 13.32
CA ALA A 148 30.13 1.04 13.95
C ALA A 148 31.63 1.31 13.71
N LYS A 149 32.47 0.26 13.77
CA LYS A 149 33.93 0.34 13.53
C LYS A 149 34.32 0.64 12.08
N LYS A 150 33.51 0.22 11.09
CA LYS A 150 33.73 0.48 9.65
C LYS A 150 33.50 1.94 9.21
N LYS A 151 33.01 2.80 10.10
CA LYS A 151 32.75 4.22 9.80
C LYS A 151 33.93 5.06 10.30
N GLU A 152 34.59 5.78 9.38
CA GLU A 152 35.74 6.67 9.69
C GLU A 152 35.42 7.79 10.69
N ARG A 153 34.12 8.12 10.87
CA ARG A 153 33.63 9.06 11.87
C ARG A 153 32.37 8.47 12.52
N PRO A 154 32.13 8.71 13.83
CA PRO A 154 30.87 8.33 14.45
C PRO A 154 29.71 8.98 13.68
N PRO A 155 28.59 8.27 13.48
CA PRO A 155 27.43 8.86 12.83
C PRO A 155 27.00 10.14 13.57
N HIS A 156 26.64 11.20 12.83
CA HIS A 156 26.14 12.45 13.44
C HIS A 156 24.88 12.25 14.31
N SER A 157 24.20 11.13 14.12
CA SER A 157 23.15 10.59 14.98
C SER A 157 23.74 9.59 15.98
N ALA A 158 23.64 9.87 17.28
CA ALA A 158 23.93 8.91 18.33
C ALA A 158 23.02 7.68 18.17
N CYS A 159 23.62 6.49 18.05
CA CYS A 159 22.88 5.22 18.01
C CYS A 159 22.56 4.83 19.46
N THR A 160 21.49 5.37 20.02
CA THR A 160 21.09 5.15 21.43
C THR A 160 20.14 3.96 21.61
N GLY A 161 19.95 3.13 20.58
CA GLY A 161 19.06 1.97 20.67
C GLY A 161 19.54 0.96 21.70
N ALA A 162 18.62 0.24 22.35
CA ALA A 162 19.00 -0.93 23.13
C ALA A 162 19.27 -2.12 22.19
N PRO A 163 20.08 -3.13 22.58
CA PRO A 163 20.29 -4.33 21.77
C PRO A 163 18.98 -5.00 21.33
N VAL A 164 17.96 -5.03 22.20
CA VAL A 164 16.62 -5.56 21.89
C VAL A 164 15.88 -4.79 20.77
N GLU A 165 16.22 -3.52 20.54
CA GLU A 165 15.65 -2.70 19.44
C GLU A 165 16.52 -2.75 18.17
N MET A 166 17.70 -3.34 18.26
CA MET A 166 18.73 -3.25 17.23
C MET A 166 19.13 -4.62 16.67
N VAL A 167 18.98 -5.71 17.42
CA VAL A 167 19.44 -7.05 17.06
C VAL A 167 18.28 -8.03 16.96
N CYS A 168 18.27 -8.87 15.92
CA CYS A 168 17.41 -10.05 15.82
C CYS A 168 18.15 -11.21 15.14
N ASP A 169 17.87 -12.44 15.56
CA ASP A 169 18.47 -13.63 14.97
C ASP A 169 18.10 -13.77 13.50
N GLY A 170 19.10 -13.95 12.63
CA GLY A 170 18.92 -13.97 11.17
C GLY A 170 18.67 -12.59 10.54
N GLY A 171 18.66 -11.53 11.34
CA GLY A 171 18.56 -10.14 10.91
C GLY A 171 17.22 -9.77 10.29
N GLU A 172 17.21 -8.61 9.63
CA GLU A 172 16.03 -8.00 9.02
C GLU A 172 15.25 -8.96 8.10
N VAL A 173 15.92 -9.82 7.33
CA VAL A 173 15.26 -10.78 6.43
C VAL A 173 14.51 -11.86 7.21
N ALA A 174 15.09 -12.43 8.26
CA ALA A 174 14.45 -13.47 9.04
C ALA A 174 13.24 -12.93 9.82
N TYR A 175 13.37 -11.74 10.38
CA TYR A 175 12.30 -11.08 11.13
C TYR A 175 11.11 -10.73 10.23
N VAL A 176 11.36 -10.11 9.08
CA VAL A 176 10.29 -9.80 8.10
C VAL A 176 9.74 -11.08 7.47
N GLY A 177 10.57 -12.08 7.17
CA GLY A 177 10.14 -13.37 6.65
C GLY A 177 9.18 -14.09 7.61
N ARG A 178 9.27 -13.83 8.93
CA ARG A 178 8.28 -14.29 9.89
C ARG A 178 6.93 -13.61 9.70
N MET A 179 6.91 -12.30 9.50
CA MET A 179 5.68 -11.57 9.17
C MET A 179 5.08 -12.06 7.85
N VAL A 180 5.91 -12.39 6.84
CA VAL A 180 5.45 -13.02 5.60
C VAL A 180 4.75 -14.35 5.91
N ARG A 181 5.33 -15.23 6.72
CA ARG A 181 4.70 -16.50 7.12
C ARG A 181 3.39 -16.31 7.88
N GLU A 182 3.33 -15.38 8.84
CA GLU A 182 2.09 -15.06 9.55
C GLU A 182 1.02 -14.51 8.58
N SER A 183 1.44 -13.70 7.59
CA SER A 183 0.53 -13.15 6.58
C SER A 183 -0.09 -14.23 5.67
N LEU A 184 0.58 -15.36 5.44
CA LEU A 184 0.02 -16.49 4.68
C LEU A 184 -1.17 -17.15 5.39
N VAL A 185 -1.25 -17.01 6.71
CA VAL A 185 -2.38 -17.50 7.52
C VAL A 185 -3.47 -16.44 7.63
N LEU A 186 -3.08 -15.20 7.94
CA LEU A 186 -4.02 -14.10 8.18
C LEU A 186 -4.64 -13.54 6.89
N ARG A 187 -3.91 -13.61 5.78
CA ARG A 187 -4.37 -13.27 4.42
C ARG A 187 -5.03 -11.89 4.39
N GLU A 188 -6.26 -11.79 3.91
CA GLU A 188 -7.02 -10.53 3.76
C GLU A 188 -7.55 -9.95 5.09
N ARG A 189 -7.32 -10.61 6.24
CA ARG A 189 -7.60 -9.99 7.56
C ARG A 189 -6.73 -8.75 7.80
N VAL A 190 -5.66 -8.58 7.03
CA VAL A 190 -4.92 -7.31 6.95
C VAL A 190 -4.97 -6.85 5.50
N GLN A 191 -5.44 -5.63 5.25
CA GLN A 191 -5.48 -5.10 3.87
C GLN A 191 -4.05 -4.91 3.32
N TRP A 192 -3.12 -4.33 4.08
CA TRP A 192 -1.70 -4.24 3.71
C TRP A 192 -0.73 -4.59 4.85
N TYR A 193 0.16 -5.54 4.61
CA TYR A 193 1.32 -5.77 5.46
C TYR A 193 2.45 -4.89 4.95
N THR A 194 3.11 -4.11 5.82
CA THR A 194 4.21 -3.25 5.41
C THR A 194 5.37 -3.29 6.39
N THR A 195 6.58 -3.09 5.88
CA THR A 195 7.81 -2.97 6.68
C THR A 195 8.77 -1.98 6.06
N MET A 196 9.48 -1.24 6.91
CA MET A 196 10.67 -0.50 6.50
C MET A 196 11.89 -1.43 6.51
N LEU A 197 12.87 -1.15 5.66
CA LEU A 197 14.09 -1.93 5.50
C LEU A 197 15.33 -1.03 5.49
N GLY A 198 16.37 -1.47 6.18
CA GLY A 198 17.67 -0.84 6.28
C GLY A 198 18.62 -1.18 5.14
N LYS A 199 18.40 -2.30 4.44
CA LYS A 199 19.27 -2.82 3.38
C LYS A 199 18.48 -3.19 2.13
N VAL A 200 18.93 -2.73 0.95
CA VAL A 200 18.31 -3.08 -0.33
C VAL A 200 18.41 -4.58 -0.67
N THR A 201 19.47 -5.24 -0.19
CA THR A 201 19.62 -6.70 -0.32
C THR A 201 18.56 -7.46 0.48
N SER A 202 18.09 -6.90 1.60
CA SER A 202 16.96 -7.48 2.35
C SER A 202 15.68 -7.37 1.53
N LEU A 203 15.47 -6.22 0.84
CA LEU A 203 14.32 -6.02 -0.04
C LEU A 203 14.29 -7.04 -1.19
N ASP A 204 15.45 -7.29 -1.82
CA ASP A 204 15.59 -8.27 -2.90
C ASP A 204 15.16 -9.68 -2.45
N ALA A 205 15.75 -10.17 -1.35
CA ALA A 205 15.43 -11.48 -0.79
C ALA A 205 13.95 -11.61 -0.37
N LEU A 206 13.35 -10.55 0.19
CA LEU A 206 11.96 -10.56 0.60
C LEU A 206 11.00 -10.53 -0.59
N VAL A 207 11.32 -9.79 -1.66
CA VAL A 207 10.52 -9.80 -2.90
C VAL A 207 10.55 -11.19 -3.55
N GLU A 208 11.70 -11.89 -3.52
CA GLU A 208 11.77 -13.28 -3.96
C GLU A 208 10.85 -14.19 -3.13
N GLN A 209 10.89 -14.07 -1.80
CA GLN A 209 9.97 -14.82 -0.92
C GLN A 209 8.50 -14.54 -1.22
N LEU A 210 8.11 -13.28 -1.47
CA LEU A 210 6.73 -12.95 -1.85
C LEU A 210 6.33 -13.68 -3.15
N ARG A 211 7.20 -13.70 -4.16
CA ARG A 211 6.94 -14.38 -5.45
C ARG A 211 6.85 -15.89 -5.30
N GLU A 212 7.74 -16.50 -4.53
CA GLU A 212 7.72 -17.94 -4.25
C GLU A 212 6.41 -18.38 -3.57
N ASN A 213 5.84 -17.50 -2.75
CA ASN A 213 4.55 -17.72 -2.10
C ASN A 213 3.34 -17.26 -2.93
N GLY A 214 3.54 -16.89 -4.21
CA GLY A 214 2.47 -16.51 -5.12
C GLY A 214 1.82 -15.16 -4.84
N ILE A 215 2.48 -14.27 -4.09
CA ILE A 215 1.98 -12.93 -3.78
C ILE A 215 2.33 -11.98 -4.93
N ASP A 216 1.33 -11.62 -5.71
CA ASP A 216 1.45 -10.78 -6.91
C ASP A 216 1.14 -9.29 -6.65
N ASN A 217 0.54 -8.97 -5.51
CA ASN A 217 0.18 -7.61 -5.12
C ASN A 217 1.13 -7.09 -4.03
N TYR A 218 2.16 -6.37 -4.48
CA TYR A 218 3.15 -5.76 -3.59
C TYR A 218 3.59 -4.39 -4.11
N ALA A 219 4.20 -3.62 -3.21
CA ALA A 219 4.63 -2.25 -3.42
C ALA A 219 6.03 -2.05 -2.82
N VAL A 220 6.89 -1.30 -3.50
CA VAL A 220 8.24 -0.99 -3.05
C VAL A 220 8.54 0.50 -3.22
N THR A 221 9.27 1.08 -2.28
CA THR A 221 9.67 2.49 -2.33
C THR A 221 11.02 2.72 -1.65
N GLU A 222 11.63 3.89 -1.92
CA GLU A 222 12.86 4.35 -1.29
C GLU A 222 12.63 5.67 -0.55
N PHE A 223 13.06 5.74 0.70
CA PHE A 223 13.10 6.95 1.51
C PHE A 223 14.53 7.48 1.57
N VAL A 224 14.76 8.63 0.91
CA VAL A 224 16.05 9.32 0.90
C VAL A 224 16.01 10.51 1.83
N GLN A 225 16.95 10.56 2.78
CA GLN A 225 17.09 11.66 3.74
C GLN A 225 18.54 12.18 3.74
N GLY A 226 18.72 13.38 3.18
CA GLY A 226 20.03 13.94 2.87
C GLY A 226 20.81 13.09 1.86
N ASN A 227 22.14 13.17 1.90
CA ASN A 227 22.99 12.55 0.87
C ASN A 227 23.41 11.10 1.18
N LYS A 228 23.12 10.59 2.38
CA LYS A 228 23.66 9.31 2.86
C LYS A 228 22.61 8.32 3.38
N THR A 229 21.55 8.80 4.02
CA THR A 229 20.59 7.89 4.66
C THR A 229 19.53 7.48 3.66
N ARG A 230 19.57 6.21 3.28
CA ARG A 230 18.54 5.54 2.48
C ARG A 230 17.86 4.47 3.32
N ARG A 231 16.54 4.36 3.19
CA ARG A 231 15.72 3.26 3.68
C ARG A 231 14.81 2.82 2.55
N TRP A 232 14.37 1.59 2.61
CA TRP A 232 13.37 1.07 1.68
C TRP A 232 12.11 0.73 2.45
N ALA A 233 10.98 0.63 1.76
CA ALA A 233 9.81 -0.02 2.34
C ALA A 233 9.28 -1.06 1.36
N LEU A 234 8.75 -2.14 1.93
CA LEU A 234 8.05 -3.20 1.24
C LEU A 234 6.64 -3.27 1.81
N GLY A 235 5.64 -3.33 0.93
CA GLY A 235 4.26 -3.62 1.29
C GLY A 235 3.73 -4.76 0.45
N TRP A 236 2.86 -5.60 1.00
CA TRP A 236 2.15 -6.63 0.25
C TRP A 236 0.72 -6.83 0.74
N SER A 237 -0.11 -7.35 -0.15
CA SER A 237 -1.52 -7.62 0.10
C SER A 237 -1.92 -8.94 -0.57
N PHE A 238 -2.90 -9.61 0.02
CA PHE A 238 -3.60 -10.71 -0.63
C PHE A 238 -4.89 -10.25 -1.32
N GLY A 239 -5.33 -9.02 -1.03
CA GLY A 239 -6.51 -8.44 -1.64
C GLY A 239 -6.28 -8.04 -3.10
N ALA A 240 -7.38 -7.94 -3.84
CA ALA A 240 -7.37 -7.63 -5.27
C ALA A 240 -7.12 -6.15 -5.57
N MET A 241 -7.30 -5.25 -4.60
CA MET A 241 -7.16 -3.82 -4.82
C MET A 241 -5.68 -3.44 -4.97
N ARG A 242 -5.36 -2.68 -6.01
CA ARG A 242 -4.00 -2.30 -6.35
C ARG A 242 -3.76 -0.79 -6.15
N PRO A 243 -2.61 -0.39 -5.57
CA PRO A 243 -2.27 1.00 -5.40
C PRO A 243 -1.91 1.66 -6.74
N GLU A 244 -1.77 2.98 -6.73
CA GLU A 244 -1.26 3.70 -7.90
C GLU A 244 0.18 3.30 -8.26
N GLU A 245 0.53 3.41 -9.56
CA GLU A 245 1.83 3.04 -10.11
C GLU A 245 3.00 3.68 -9.33
N GLN A 246 2.92 4.98 -9.07
CA GLN A 246 3.97 5.72 -8.34
C GLN A 246 4.15 5.28 -6.89
N VAL A 247 3.10 4.73 -6.28
CA VAL A 247 3.11 4.23 -4.90
C VAL A 247 3.62 2.80 -4.86
N ALA A 248 3.18 1.96 -5.81
CA ALA A 248 3.63 0.59 -5.99
C ALA A 248 5.11 0.50 -6.39
N ARG A 249 5.56 1.44 -7.23
CA ARG A 249 6.87 1.46 -7.87
C ARG A 249 7.61 2.76 -7.55
N GLY A 250 7.69 3.09 -6.27
CA GLY A 250 8.30 4.31 -5.72
C GLY A 250 9.84 4.35 -5.78
N MET A 251 10.47 3.52 -6.61
CA MET A 251 11.92 3.44 -6.77
C MET A 251 12.31 3.71 -8.22
N THR A 252 13.48 4.30 -8.45
CA THR A 252 13.99 4.51 -9.81
C THR A 252 14.22 3.17 -10.52
N PRO A 253 13.68 2.93 -11.73
CA PRO A 253 13.72 1.59 -12.32
C PRO A 253 15.11 1.04 -12.66
N ALA A 254 16.05 1.88 -13.10
CA ALA A 254 17.29 1.43 -13.73
C ALA A 254 18.17 0.48 -12.87
N PRO A 255 18.36 0.68 -11.55
CA PRO A 255 19.06 -0.30 -10.72
C PRO A 255 18.15 -1.41 -10.13
N TYR A 256 16.82 -1.25 -10.18
CA TYR A 256 15.89 -2.07 -9.38
C TYR A 256 14.87 -2.86 -10.20
N ARG A 257 15.01 -2.97 -11.52
CA ARG A 257 14.03 -3.62 -12.40
C ARG A 257 13.57 -5.00 -11.92
N LYS A 258 14.47 -5.78 -11.33
CA LYS A 258 14.18 -7.15 -10.87
C LYS A 258 13.25 -7.21 -9.67
N ILE A 259 13.16 -6.16 -8.86
CA ILE A 259 12.39 -6.15 -7.60
C ILE A 259 11.10 -5.34 -7.68
N LEU A 260 10.84 -4.67 -8.81
CA LEU A 260 9.62 -3.89 -8.97
C LEU A 260 8.41 -4.80 -9.22
N PRO A 261 7.23 -4.49 -8.64
CA PRO A 261 5.97 -5.19 -8.95
C PRO A 261 5.52 -4.98 -10.39
N PRO A 262 4.57 -5.76 -10.90
CA PRO A 262 3.95 -5.51 -12.20
C PRO A 262 3.49 -4.05 -12.38
N VAL A 263 3.53 -3.57 -13.63
CA VAL A 263 3.01 -2.25 -13.97
C VAL A 263 1.49 -2.27 -13.88
N VAL A 264 0.92 -1.26 -13.24
CA VAL A 264 -0.53 -1.10 -13.01
C VAL A 264 -1.11 0.09 -13.78
N SER A 265 -0.31 0.75 -14.63
CA SER A 265 -0.75 1.87 -15.46
C SER A 265 -0.22 1.77 -16.89
N MET A 266 -1.07 2.11 -17.86
CA MET A 266 -0.75 2.09 -19.28
C MET A 266 -1.19 3.41 -19.93
N GLU A 267 -0.31 4.00 -20.73
CA GLU A 267 -0.68 5.11 -21.60
C GLU A 267 -1.41 4.56 -22.84
N LEU A 268 -2.68 4.94 -23.00
CA LEU A 268 -3.51 4.50 -24.12
C LEU A 268 -3.31 5.39 -25.34
N LEU A 269 -3.16 6.69 -25.11
CA LEU A 269 -3.12 7.70 -26.16
C LEU A 269 -2.41 8.96 -25.67
N LYS A 270 -1.53 9.52 -26.50
CA LYS A 270 -1.07 10.91 -26.37
C LYS A 270 -1.90 11.78 -27.29
N LEU A 271 -2.35 12.90 -26.75
CA LEU A 271 -3.04 13.95 -27.48
C LEU A 271 -2.08 15.13 -27.63
N GLY A 272 -2.09 15.76 -28.80
CA GLY A 272 -1.38 17.01 -29.03
C GLY A 272 -1.81 18.14 -28.07
N PRO A 273 -1.22 19.33 -28.22
CA PRO A 273 -1.53 20.48 -27.35
C PRO A 273 -2.96 21.00 -27.53
N ASP A 274 -3.64 20.63 -28.62
CA ASP A 274 -5.02 21.03 -28.89
C ASP A 274 -6.00 20.37 -27.91
N LYS A 275 -6.55 21.18 -27.02
CA LYS A 275 -7.55 20.75 -26.03
C LYS A 275 -8.89 20.36 -26.66
N LEU A 276 -9.17 20.79 -27.89
CA LEU A 276 -10.40 20.41 -28.61
C LEU A 276 -10.48 18.91 -28.89
N LEU A 277 -9.35 18.20 -28.83
CA LEU A 277 -9.29 16.74 -29.01
C LEU A 277 -9.77 15.95 -27.77
N VAL A 278 -9.88 16.58 -26.60
CA VAL A 278 -10.25 15.87 -25.36
C VAL A 278 -11.71 15.43 -25.36
N GLU A 279 -12.63 16.31 -25.73
CA GLU A 279 -14.08 16.04 -25.70
C GLU A 279 -14.48 14.89 -26.67
N PRO A 280 -14.02 14.87 -27.93
CA PRO A 280 -14.28 13.74 -28.84
C PRO A 280 -13.72 12.42 -28.32
N VAL A 281 -12.51 12.43 -27.75
CA VAL A 281 -11.87 11.23 -27.18
C VAL A 281 -12.67 10.72 -25.99
N MET A 282 -13.07 11.61 -25.08
CA MET A 282 -13.93 11.28 -23.95
C MET A 282 -15.23 10.62 -24.40
N LYS A 283 -15.93 11.22 -25.37
CA LYS A 283 -17.17 10.68 -25.92
C LYS A 283 -16.95 9.28 -26.50
N LYS A 284 -15.89 9.09 -27.30
CA LYS A 284 -15.53 7.79 -27.88
C LYS A 284 -15.25 6.73 -26.82
N ILE A 285 -14.51 7.06 -25.76
CA ILE A 285 -14.25 6.15 -24.63
C ILE A 285 -15.57 5.74 -23.97
N ASN A 286 -16.42 6.70 -23.64
CA ASN A 286 -17.68 6.42 -22.95
C ASN A 286 -18.62 5.55 -23.80
N GLU A 287 -18.72 5.82 -25.10
CA GLU A 287 -19.50 5.00 -26.04
C GLU A 287 -18.92 3.59 -26.22
N LEU A 288 -17.60 3.46 -26.30
CA LEU A 288 -16.93 2.17 -26.48
C LEU A 288 -17.08 1.29 -25.25
N VAL A 289 -16.76 1.82 -24.08
CA VAL A 289 -16.78 1.08 -22.80
C VAL A 289 -18.22 0.85 -22.34
N GLY A 290 -19.12 1.82 -22.54
CA GLY A 290 -20.54 1.68 -22.21
C GLY A 290 -21.30 0.60 -22.99
N LYS A 291 -20.74 0.10 -24.10
CA LYS A 291 -21.28 -1.04 -24.86
C LYS A 291 -20.84 -2.40 -24.30
N LEU A 292 -19.88 -2.43 -23.37
CA LEU A 292 -19.40 -3.67 -22.77
C LEU A 292 -20.34 -4.13 -21.65
N GLU A 293 -20.50 -5.45 -21.51
CA GLU A 293 -21.31 -6.07 -20.44
C GLU A 293 -20.51 -6.11 -19.12
N LEU A 294 -20.25 -4.93 -18.57
CA LEU A 294 -19.51 -4.72 -17.31
C LEU A 294 -20.43 -4.92 -16.10
N ILE A 295 -19.85 -5.24 -14.94
CA ILE A 295 -20.54 -5.20 -13.65
C ILE A 295 -20.98 -3.76 -13.38
N SER A 296 -20.08 -2.81 -13.64
CA SER A 296 -20.36 -1.38 -13.51
C SER A 296 -19.48 -0.56 -14.44
N TRP A 297 -20.02 0.56 -14.92
CA TRP A 297 -19.28 1.61 -15.62
C TRP A 297 -19.87 2.97 -15.25
N THR A 298 -19.03 3.87 -14.73
CA THR A 298 -19.42 5.24 -14.39
C THR A 298 -18.39 6.21 -14.95
N TRP A 299 -18.86 7.30 -15.55
CA TRP A 299 -18.00 8.37 -16.06
C TRP A 299 -18.33 9.69 -15.36
N GLU A 300 -17.32 10.33 -14.78
CA GLU A 300 -17.40 11.65 -14.17
C GLU A 300 -16.78 12.68 -15.12
N GLY A 301 -17.63 13.46 -15.81
CA GLY A 301 -17.20 14.40 -16.85
C GLY A 301 -16.30 15.52 -16.34
N SER A 302 -16.58 16.06 -15.15
CA SER A 302 -15.78 17.12 -14.51
C SER A 302 -14.36 16.66 -14.17
N ALA A 303 -14.21 15.39 -13.75
CA ALA A 303 -12.93 14.78 -13.43
C ALA A 303 -12.25 14.11 -14.64
N GLN A 304 -12.93 14.03 -15.79
CA GLN A 304 -12.48 13.32 -16.99
C GLN A 304 -12.04 11.88 -16.68
N ARG A 305 -12.85 11.21 -15.87
CA ARG A 305 -12.50 9.96 -15.21
C ARG A 305 -13.62 8.94 -15.33
N GLY A 306 -13.28 7.74 -15.78
CA GLY A 306 -14.17 6.60 -15.85
C GLY A 306 -13.72 5.48 -14.92
N VAL A 307 -14.67 4.84 -14.23
CA VAL A 307 -14.42 3.68 -13.37
C VAL A 307 -15.23 2.50 -13.90
N GLY A 308 -14.56 1.39 -14.17
CA GLY A 308 -15.18 0.17 -14.70
C GLY A 308 -14.82 -1.07 -13.90
N ARG A 309 -15.76 -2.02 -13.82
CA ARG A 309 -15.57 -3.35 -13.20
C ARG A 309 -16.09 -4.44 -14.11
N ALA A 310 -15.30 -5.48 -14.33
CA ALA A 310 -15.63 -6.59 -15.22
C ALA A 310 -15.51 -7.93 -14.50
N ARG A 311 -16.46 -8.82 -14.74
CA ARG A 311 -16.42 -10.21 -14.25
C ARG A 311 -15.46 -11.09 -15.05
N GLU A 312 -15.18 -10.73 -16.29
CA GLU A 312 -14.33 -11.49 -17.22
C GLU A 312 -13.93 -10.64 -18.45
N ASN A 313 -13.29 -11.26 -19.44
CA ASN A 313 -12.87 -10.61 -20.69
C ASN A 313 -14.04 -10.36 -21.67
N VAL A 314 -14.88 -9.38 -21.34
CA VAL A 314 -16.08 -9.01 -22.10
C VAL A 314 -15.80 -8.21 -23.39
N TRP A 315 -14.54 -7.81 -23.63
CA TRP A 315 -14.10 -7.13 -24.86
C TRP A 315 -13.50 -8.09 -25.90
N SER A 316 -13.28 -9.36 -25.53
CA SER A 316 -12.70 -10.36 -26.41
C SER A 316 -13.56 -10.62 -27.67
N ARG A 317 -12.90 -11.09 -28.74
CA ARG A 317 -13.60 -11.55 -29.95
C ARG A 317 -14.48 -12.77 -29.65
N ALA A 318 -14.02 -13.66 -28.77
CA ALA A 318 -14.77 -14.84 -28.34
C ALA A 318 -16.08 -14.44 -27.63
N TRP A 319 -16.01 -13.48 -26.71
CA TRP A 319 -17.20 -12.93 -26.04
C TRP A 319 -18.22 -12.38 -27.03
N ARG A 320 -17.77 -11.51 -27.94
CA ARG A 320 -18.63 -10.90 -28.96
C ARG A 320 -19.29 -11.94 -29.86
N ARG A 321 -18.56 -12.99 -30.27
CA ARG A 321 -19.11 -14.10 -31.06
C ARG A 321 -20.16 -14.90 -30.28
N LYS A 322 -19.89 -15.21 -29.01
CA LYS A 322 -20.85 -15.89 -28.13
C LYS A 322 -22.16 -15.10 -28.01
N LYS A 323 -22.08 -13.79 -27.73
CA LYS A 323 -23.24 -12.92 -27.59
C LYS A 323 -24.02 -12.72 -28.90
N ALA A 324 -23.33 -12.64 -30.03
CA ALA A 324 -23.98 -12.61 -31.34
C ALA A 324 -24.78 -13.89 -31.60
N LYS A 325 -24.20 -15.06 -31.29
CA LYS A 325 -24.88 -16.36 -31.41
C LYS A 325 -26.11 -16.45 -30.49
N GLU A 326 -25.99 -16.02 -29.23
CA GLU A 326 -27.11 -15.98 -28.27
C GLU A 326 -28.27 -15.08 -28.75
N LYS A 327 -27.96 -13.93 -29.38
CA LYS A 327 -28.98 -13.05 -29.98
C LYS A 327 -29.66 -13.67 -31.21
N THR A 328 -28.90 -14.34 -32.07
CA THR A 328 -29.46 -15.01 -33.27
C THR A 328 -30.29 -16.24 -32.91
N GLU A 329 -29.92 -16.96 -31.84
CA GLU A 329 -30.63 -18.17 -31.38
C GLU A 329 -31.85 -17.88 -30.48
N GLY A 330 -32.24 -16.61 -30.30
CA GLY A 330 -33.50 -16.24 -29.64
C GLY A 330 -33.61 -16.65 -28.16
N LYS A 331 -32.51 -16.99 -27.48
CA LYS A 331 -32.52 -17.31 -26.05
C LYS A 331 -32.74 -16.03 -25.24
N THR A 332 -34.01 -15.71 -25.03
CA THR A 332 -34.45 -14.76 -24.01
C THR A 332 -33.95 -15.28 -22.67
N SER A 333 -33.16 -14.49 -21.94
CA SER A 333 -32.76 -14.82 -20.58
C SER A 333 -34.02 -15.08 -19.77
N ALA A 334 -34.09 -16.24 -19.13
CA ALA A 334 -35.20 -16.62 -18.27
C ALA A 334 -35.53 -15.49 -17.29
N THR A 335 -36.82 -15.18 -17.24
CA THR A 335 -37.49 -14.30 -16.27
C THR A 335 -37.00 -14.61 -14.86
N PHE A 336 -36.53 -13.58 -14.16
CA PHE A 336 -36.37 -13.60 -12.71
C PHE A 336 -37.70 -14.01 -12.08
N SER A 337 -37.72 -15.19 -11.46
CA SER A 337 -38.78 -15.56 -10.53
C SER A 337 -38.58 -14.77 -9.23
N ALA A 338 -39.69 -14.29 -8.67
CA ALA A 338 -39.72 -13.50 -7.45
C ALA A 338 -38.96 -14.20 -6.30
N PRO A 339 -38.19 -13.46 -5.48
CA PRO A 339 -37.50 -14.07 -4.35
C PRO A 339 -38.52 -14.40 -3.25
N ASN A 340 -38.58 -15.68 -2.88
CA ASN A 340 -39.09 -16.06 -1.56
C ASN A 340 -38.32 -15.27 -0.50
N CYS A 341 -39.05 -14.58 0.36
CA CYS A 341 -38.53 -14.01 1.59
C CYS A 341 -37.99 -15.17 2.45
N HIS A 342 -36.67 -15.19 2.64
CA HIS A 342 -35.92 -15.69 3.80
C HIS A 342 -34.46 -15.91 3.34
N ASP A 343 -33.57 -15.11 3.92
CA ASP A 343 -32.10 -15.19 3.93
C ASP A 343 -31.38 -15.47 2.60
N LYS A 344 -31.05 -14.38 1.89
CA LYS A 344 -29.92 -14.37 0.95
C LYS A 344 -29.04 -13.15 1.22
N VAL A 345 -27.91 -13.41 1.85
CA VAL A 345 -26.71 -12.57 1.69
C VAL A 345 -26.49 -12.44 0.18
N VAL A 346 -26.64 -11.23 -0.36
CA VAL A 346 -26.36 -10.93 -1.77
C VAL A 346 -24.86 -11.20 -1.96
N LYS A 347 -24.50 -12.32 -2.59
CA LYS A 347 -23.12 -12.53 -3.06
C LYS A 347 -22.85 -11.44 -4.08
N GLU A 348 -22.08 -10.43 -3.70
CA GLU A 348 -21.57 -9.44 -4.64
C GLU A 348 -20.95 -10.16 -5.84
N GLU A 349 -21.30 -9.74 -7.05
CA GLU A 349 -20.77 -10.35 -8.27
C GLU A 349 -19.24 -10.15 -8.29
N GLN A 350 -18.49 -11.26 -8.32
CA GLN A 350 -17.03 -11.24 -8.15
C GLN A 350 -16.36 -10.51 -9.33
N CYS A 351 -15.72 -9.38 -9.05
CA CYS A 351 -14.95 -8.64 -10.04
C CYS A 351 -13.61 -9.33 -10.28
N ARG A 352 -13.27 -9.58 -11.56
CA ARG A 352 -11.97 -10.11 -11.97
C ARG A 352 -11.02 -9.04 -12.47
N PHE A 353 -11.56 -7.92 -12.93
CA PHE A 353 -10.79 -6.81 -13.47
C PHE A 353 -11.53 -5.50 -13.27
N GLY A 354 -11.01 -4.66 -12.38
CA GLY A 354 -11.45 -3.30 -12.19
C GLY A 354 -10.41 -2.31 -12.66
N PHE A 355 -10.86 -1.22 -13.26
CA PHE A 355 -9.98 -0.26 -13.92
C PHE A 355 -10.50 1.17 -13.81
N VAL A 356 -9.59 2.10 -14.03
CA VAL A 356 -9.86 3.52 -14.14
C VAL A 356 -9.27 4.03 -15.45
N ILE A 357 -10.04 4.84 -16.18
CA ILE A 357 -9.56 5.57 -17.36
C ILE A 357 -9.60 7.05 -17.02
N GLU A 358 -8.46 7.73 -17.16
CA GLU A 358 -8.34 9.16 -16.84
C GLU A 358 -7.69 9.92 -17.99
N ILE A 359 -8.20 11.12 -18.26
CA ILE A 359 -7.56 12.05 -19.20
C ILE A 359 -6.82 13.11 -18.38
N THR A 360 -5.50 13.12 -18.47
CA THR A 360 -4.68 14.16 -17.85
C THR A 360 -4.41 15.26 -18.87
N ILE A 361 -4.90 16.47 -18.60
CA ILE A 361 -4.62 17.66 -19.41
C ILE A 361 -3.38 18.38 -18.86
N LYS A 362 -2.34 18.53 -19.67
CA LYS A 362 -1.18 19.38 -19.35
C LYS A 362 -1.01 20.49 -20.38
N GLN A 363 -0.23 21.52 -20.02
CA GLN A 363 0.05 22.66 -20.90
C GLN A 363 0.61 22.26 -22.27
N TRP A 364 1.38 21.17 -22.33
CA TRP A 364 2.13 20.74 -23.51
C TRP A 364 1.54 19.49 -24.20
N GLY A 365 0.31 19.12 -23.86
CA GLY A 365 -0.37 17.94 -24.40
C GLY A 365 -1.16 17.20 -23.34
N SER A 366 -2.18 16.47 -23.79
CA SER A 366 -3.03 15.65 -22.92
C SER A 366 -2.72 14.17 -23.11
N LYS A 367 -3.06 13.33 -22.13
CA LYS A 367 -2.83 11.89 -22.20
C LYS A 367 -4.02 11.14 -21.66
N VAL A 368 -4.34 10.00 -22.28
CA VAL A 368 -5.31 9.04 -21.77
C VAL A 368 -4.54 7.92 -21.08
N LEU A 369 -4.83 7.69 -19.80
CA LEU A 369 -4.21 6.67 -18.96
C LEU A 369 -5.25 5.63 -18.57
N LEU A 370 -4.86 4.37 -18.63
CA LEU A 370 -5.60 3.24 -18.05
C LEU A 370 -4.86 2.78 -16.79
N ARG A 371 -5.55 2.73 -15.65
CA ARG A 371 -5.05 2.18 -14.40
C ARG A 371 -5.77 0.88 -14.07
N TRP A 372 -5.00 -0.15 -13.70
CA TRP A 372 -5.49 -1.36 -13.08
C TRP A 372 -5.74 -1.14 -11.59
N VAL A 373 -6.98 -1.34 -11.15
CA VAL A 373 -7.42 -1.00 -9.80
C VAL A 373 -7.81 -2.23 -8.98
N GLU A 374 -8.40 -3.24 -9.60
CA GLU A 374 -8.87 -4.46 -8.93
C GLU A 374 -8.54 -5.70 -9.77
N GLY A 375 -8.02 -6.74 -9.11
CA GLY A 375 -7.78 -8.07 -9.69
C GLY A 375 -6.31 -8.51 -9.62
N HIS A 376 -6.07 -9.77 -9.99
CA HIS A 376 -4.74 -10.41 -10.00
C HIS A 376 -4.26 -10.80 -11.41
N ASP A 377 -5.12 -10.67 -12.42
CA ASP A 377 -4.83 -11.10 -13.80
C ASP A 377 -4.25 -9.97 -14.64
N GLN A 378 -2.92 -9.88 -14.68
CA GLN A 378 -2.21 -8.89 -15.49
C GLN A 378 -2.52 -9.05 -16.99
N ALA A 379 -2.77 -10.26 -17.48
CA ALA A 379 -3.07 -10.49 -18.89
C ALA A 379 -4.43 -9.89 -19.27
N LEU A 380 -5.41 -9.87 -18.35
CA LEU A 380 -6.66 -9.11 -18.57
C LEU A 380 -6.40 -7.61 -18.69
N PHE A 381 -5.57 -7.03 -17.82
CA PHE A 381 -5.20 -5.61 -17.90
C PHE A 381 -4.56 -5.26 -19.25
N GLU A 382 -3.55 -6.03 -19.67
CA GLU A 382 -2.86 -5.83 -20.94
C GLU A 382 -3.81 -6.04 -22.14
N SER A 383 -4.68 -7.04 -22.07
CA SER A 383 -5.69 -7.32 -23.09
C SER A 383 -6.67 -6.16 -23.25
N PHE A 384 -7.13 -5.57 -22.14
CA PHE A 384 -8.04 -4.43 -22.16
C PHE A 384 -7.36 -3.17 -22.69
N GLY A 385 -6.14 -2.90 -22.22
CA GLY A 385 -5.33 -1.79 -22.72
C GLY A 385 -5.09 -1.88 -24.23
N GLY A 386 -4.70 -3.05 -24.74
CA GLY A 386 -4.53 -3.29 -26.18
C GLY A 386 -5.84 -3.24 -26.97
N PHE A 387 -6.99 -3.55 -26.36
CA PHE A 387 -8.30 -3.30 -26.96
C PHE A 387 -8.54 -1.79 -27.12
N LEU A 388 -8.40 -1.02 -26.04
CA LEU A 388 -8.62 0.43 -26.07
C LEU A 388 -7.65 1.16 -27.00
N GLN A 389 -6.36 0.84 -26.97
CA GLN A 389 -5.36 1.45 -27.85
C GLN A 389 -5.70 1.29 -29.33
N ARG A 390 -6.21 0.11 -29.74
CA ARG A 390 -6.62 -0.12 -31.14
C ARG A 390 -7.82 0.72 -31.53
N GLU A 391 -8.84 0.76 -30.68
CA GLU A 391 -10.09 1.49 -30.94
C GLU A 391 -9.89 3.03 -30.88
N LEU A 392 -8.93 3.50 -30.07
CA LEU A 392 -8.60 4.92 -29.93
C LEU A 392 -7.54 5.42 -30.92
N LYS A 393 -6.92 4.53 -31.71
CA LYS A 393 -5.80 4.88 -32.59
C LYS A 393 -6.12 6.00 -33.59
N GLU A 394 -7.35 6.03 -34.10
CA GLU A 394 -7.82 7.06 -35.04
C GLU A 394 -7.99 8.45 -34.40
N CYS A 395 -7.97 8.54 -33.06
CA CYS A 395 -8.01 9.79 -32.33
C CYS A 395 -6.60 10.33 -32.02
N ALA A 396 -5.55 9.60 -32.37
CA ALA A 396 -4.18 10.08 -32.28
C ALA A 396 -3.94 11.13 -33.36
N VAL A 397 -3.44 12.29 -32.95
CA VAL A 397 -2.96 13.36 -33.86
C VAL A 397 -1.51 13.64 -33.52
#